data_AF-A0A1V4M9W3-F1
#
_entry.id   AF-A0A1V4M9W3-F1
#
_cell.length_a   1.000
_cell.length_b   1.000
_cell.length_c   1.000
_cell.angle_alpha   90.00
_cell.angle_beta   90.00
_cell.angle_gamma   90.00
#
_symmetry.space_group_name_H-M   'P 1'
#
loop_
_entity.id
_entity.type
_entity.pdbx_description
1 polymer ?
#
loop_
_entity_poly.entity_id
_entity_poly.type
_entity_poly.pdbx_seq_one_letter_code
_entity_poly.pdbx_strand_id
1 'polypeptide(L)'
;MAKGTTKIDLKQPDQFQSLTLRIYNFILENRRQAYIASGAAALVIIIALGLYFYHLRYESKAAGQYAEAYASYRSVDTAEEKDRDALMSAAAKYEQLVENYSRSNPARLALYNLGNIYYSLGEYEQAVEAYTTYLQKGSKRDMLKPLAAYGLGYSYETLGEFDKAIEAFLQAADDASGLHFKIINYANLGRIYEKMNDAEQAVQYFEKVYEADTDPLLAALAARRIANLK
;
A
#
# COMPACT_ATOMS: atom_id res chain seq x y z
N MET A 1 52.89 32.18 -29.57
CA MET A 1 52.48 30.94 -30.27
C MET A 1 52.48 29.79 -29.27
N ALA A 2 51.55 28.87 -29.45
CA ALA A 2 51.04 27.95 -28.44
C ALA A 2 51.92 26.70 -28.17
N LYS A 3 51.57 26.08 -27.04
CA LYS A 3 51.63 24.65 -26.69
C LYS A 3 53.00 24.01 -26.38
N GLY A 4 53.11 23.59 -25.12
CA GLY A 4 54.06 22.58 -24.68
C GLY A 4 53.58 21.92 -23.39
N THR A 5 52.44 21.22 -23.42
CA THR A 5 52.06 20.31 -22.33
C THR A 5 53.04 19.14 -22.31
N THR A 6 53.72 18.99 -21.19
CA THR A 6 54.70 17.95 -20.85
C THR A 6 54.18 16.55 -21.20
N LYS A 7 54.96 15.80 -22.00
CA LYS A 7 54.73 14.37 -22.23
C LYS A 7 54.93 13.62 -20.91
N ILE A 8 53.84 13.10 -20.34
CA ILE A 8 53.91 12.13 -19.24
C ILE A 8 54.34 10.79 -19.85
N ASP A 9 55.57 10.38 -19.57
CA ASP A 9 56.10 9.04 -19.89
C ASP A 9 55.37 7.97 -19.05
N LEU A 10 54.30 7.38 -19.59
CA LEU A 10 53.65 6.19 -19.03
C LEU A 10 54.43 4.94 -19.46
N LYS A 11 55.46 4.56 -18.69
CA LYS A 11 56.29 3.36 -18.95
C LYS A 11 55.99 2.14 -18.06
N GLN A 12 54.95 2.18 -17.24
CA GLN A 12 54.46 1.00 -16.51
C GLN A 12 52.97 0.79 -16.80
N PRO A 13 52.52 -0.47 -16.93
CA PRO A 13 51.11 -0.74 -17.17
C PRO A 13 50.30 -0.18 -16.01
N ASP A 14 49.34 0.68 -16.33
CA ASP A 14 48.43 1.27 -15.35
C ASP A 14 47.74 0.15 -14.54
N GLN A 15 47.30 0.44 -13.30
CA GLN A 15 46.77 -0.59 -12.39
C GLN A 15 45.65 -1.42 -13.04
N PHE A 16 44.81 -0.78 -13.85
CA PHE A 16 43.79 -1.43 -14.66
C PHE A 16 44.37 -2.46 -15.63
N GLN A 17 45.42 -2.10 -16.39
CA GLN A 17 46.09 -3.01 -17.32
C GLN A 17 46.72 -4.20 -16.59
N SER A 18 47.32 -3.95 -15.41
CA SER A 18 47.90 -5.02 -14.57
C SER A 18 46.85 -5.98 -14.00
N LEU A 19 45.67 -5.47 -13.65
CA LEU A 19 44.54 -6.27 -13.20
C LEU A 19 43.97 -7.11 -14.35
N THR A 20 43.75 -6.51 -15.52
CA THR A 20 43.28 -7.21 -16.72
C THR A 20 44.23 -8.34 -17.11
N LEU A 21 45.54 -8.10 -17.10
CA LEU A 21 46.55 -9.13 -17.39
C LEU A 21 46.54 -10.27 -16.36
N ARG A 22 46.40 -9.96 -15.06
CA ARG A 22 46.28 -10.98 -14.01
C ARG A 22 45.03 -11.83 -14.17
N ILE A 23 43.88 -11.21 -14.46
CA ILE A 23 42.62 -11.91 -14.72
C ILE A 23 42.75 -12.78 -15.98
N TYR A 24 43.35 -12.25 -17.04
CA TYR A 24 43.58 -12.98 -18.29
C TYR A 24 44.46 -14.22 -18.07
N ASN A 25 45.60 -14.07 -17.39
CA ASN A 25 46.50 -15.18 -17.09
C ASN A 25 45.83 -16.21 -16.17
N PHE A 26 45.08 -15.77 -15.16
CA PHE A 26 44.32 -16.65 -14.28
C PHE A 26 43.28 -17.47 -15.05
N ILE A 27 42.54 -16.85 -15.98
CA ILE A 27 41.56 -17.55 -16.84
C ILE A 27 42.26 -18.56 -17.75
N LEU A 28 43.44 -18.22 -18.29
CA LEU A 28 44.23 -19.11 -19.13
C LEU A 28 44.76 -20.34 -18.38
N GLU A 29 45.25 -20.14 -17.16
CA GLU A 29 45.73 -21.22 -16.29
C GLU A 29 44.56 -22.11 -15.80
N ASN A 30 43.38 -21.52 -15.62
CA ASN A 30 42.20 -22.19 -15.07
C ASN A 30 41.04 -22.35 -16.08
N ARG A 31 41.34 -22.53 -17.38
CA ARG A 31 40.33 -22.51 -18.47
C ARG A 31 39.09 -23.38 -18.20
N ARG A 32 39.26 -24.61 -17.71
CA ARG A 32 38.14 -25.51 -17.39
C ARG A 32 37.24 -24.94 -16.30
N GLN A 33 37.82 -24.43 -15.21
CA GLN A 33 37.06 -23.84 -14.11
C GLN A 33 36.40 -22.52 -14.56
N ALA A 34 37.08 -21.71 -15.36
CA ALA A 34 36.53 -20.48 -15.94
C ALA A 34 35.31 -20.76 -16.82
N TYR A 35 35.33 -21.79 -17.68
CA TYR A 35 34.17 -22.17 -18.49
C TYR A 35 33.00 -22.69 -17.65
N ILE A 36 33.27 -23.50 -16.62
CA ILE A 36 32.23 -23.96 -15.68
C ILE A 36 31.59 -22.77 -14.98
N ALA A 37 32.40 -21.82 -14.48
CA ALA A 37 31.90 -20.62 -13.82
C ALA A 37 31.08 -19.72 -14.78
N SER A 38 31.55 -19.52 -16.02
CA SER A 38 30.79 -18.73 -17.01
C SER A 38 29.48 -19.41 -17.41
N GLY A 39 29.47 -20.74 -17.55
CA GLY A 39 28.26 -21.51 -17.84
C GLY A 39 27.25 -21.44 -16.69
N ALA A 40 27.71 -21.57 -15.45
CA ALA A 40 26.88 -21.41 -14.26
C ALA A 40 26.30 -19.99 -14.16
N ALA A 41 27.11 -18.96 -14.40
CA ALA A 41 26.65 -17.57 -14.42
C ALA A 41 25.59 -17.32 -15.51
N ALA A 42 25.81 -17.84 -16.73
CA ALA A 42 24.84 -17.74 -17.82
C ALA A 42 23.51 -18.44 -17.47
N LEU A 43 23.57 -19.63 -16.85
CA LEU A 43 22.39 -20.35 -16.39
C LEU A 43 21.61 -19.55 -15.33
N VAL A 44 22.29 -18.96 -14.35
CA VAL A 44 21.67 -18.10 -13.34
C VAL A 44 20.97 -16.90 -13.99
N ILE A 45 21.60 -16.26 -14.98
CA ILE A 45 20.99 -15.15 -15.72
C ILE A 45 19.74 -15.61 -16.48
N ILE A 46 19.80 -16.76 -17.16
CA ILE A 46 18.64 -17.32 -17.89
C ILE A 46 17.49 -17.61 -16.93
N ILE A 47 17.76 -18.22 -15.77
CA ILE A 47 16.75 -18.49 -14.75
C ILE A 47 16.18 -17.17 -14.21
N ALA A 48 17.03 -16.19 -13.89
CA ALA A 48 16.60 -14.90 -13.39
C ALA A 48 15.71 -14.16 -14.41
N LEU A 49 16.08 -14.18 -15.69
CA LEU A 49 15.26 -13.62 -16.78
C LEU A 49 13.94 -14.38 -16.92
N GLY A 50 13.96 -15.71 -16.86
CA GLY A 50 12.77 -16.55 -16.91
C GLY A 50 11.78 -16.21 -15.79
N LEU A 51 12.28 -16.09 -14.55
CA LEU A 51 11.48 -15.69 -13.39
C LEU A 51 10.95 -14.25 -13.53
N TYR A 52 11.77 -13.33 -14.02
CA TYR A 52 11.37 -11.95 -14.29
C TYR A 52 10.23 -11.87 -15.31
N PHE A 53 10.37 -12.53 -16.46
CA PHE A 53 9.31 -12.56 -17.48
C PHE A 53 8.06 -13.31 -17.02
N TYR A 54 8.22 -14.37 -16.23
CA TYR A 54 7.09 -15.05 -15.61
C TYR A 54 6.31 -14.11 -14.67
N HIS A 55 7.02 -13.39 -13.80
CA HIS A 55 6.42 -12.42 -12.88
C HIS A 55 5.72 -11.28 -13.64
N LEU A 56 6.35 -10.72 -14.68
CA LEU A 56 5.72 -9.70 -15.52
C LEU A 56 4.41 -10.20 -16.17
N ARG A 57 4.40 -11.43 -16.68
CA ARG A 57 3.18 -12.02 -17.26
C ARG A 57 2.11 -12.29 -16.21
N TYR A 58 2.52 -12.76 -15.02
CA TYR A 58 1.62 -12.98 -13.90
C TYR A 58 0.94 -11.68 -13.45
N GLU A 59 1.71 -10.61 -13.25
CA GLU A 59 1.22 -9.27 -12.93
C GLU A 59 0.32 -8.71 -14.03
N SER A 60 0.70 -8.88 -15.31
CA SER A 60 -0.09 -8.40 -16.43
C SER A 60 -1.48 -9.06 -16.52
N LYS A 61 -1.56 -10.38 -16.28
CA LYS A 61 -2.85 -11.08 -16.25
C LYS A 61 -3.72 -10.64 -15.06
N ALA A 62 -3.10 -10.48 -13.89
CA ALA A 62 -3.79 -9.95 -12.71
C ALA A 62 -4.34 -8.54 -12.95
N ALA A 63 -3.57 -7.67 -13.62
CA ALA A 63 -4.00 -6.33 -13.97
C ALA A 63 -5.19 -6.32 -14.93
N GLY A 64 -5.25 -7.27 -15.87
CA GLY A 64 -6.40 -7.44 -16.77
C GLY A 64 -7.69 -7.79 -16.03
N GLN A 65 -7.64 -8.78 -15.13
CA GLN A 65 -8.79 -9.15 -14.29
C GLN A 65 -9.20 -8.00 -13.35
N TYR A 66 -8.22 -7.28 -12.79
CA TYR A 66 -8.49 -6.11 -11.96
C TYR A 66 -9.22 -5.01 -12.73
N ALA A 67 -8.78 -4.72 -13.96
CA ALA A 67 -9.41 -3.69 -14.79
C ALA A 67 -10.88 -4.05 -15.11
N GLU A 68 -11.17 -5.32 -15.36
CA GLU A 68 -12.53 -5.79 -15.59
C GLU A 68 -13.41 -5.66 -14.33
N ALA A 69 -12.92 -6.13 -13.18
CA ALA A 69 -13.62 -6.01 -11.91
C ALA A 69 -13.85 -4.53 -11.52
N TYR A 70 -12.85 -3.69 -11.76
CA TYR A 70 -12.92 -2.26 -11.52
C TYR A 70 -13.95 -1.57 -12.41
N ALA A 71 -14.02 -1.90 -13.70
CA ALA A 71 -15.04 -1.35 -14.59
C ALA A 71 -16.46 -1.71 -14.10
N SER A 72 -16.67 -2.95 -13.66
CA SER A 72 -17.96 -3.38 -13.09
C SER A 72 -18.30 -2.67 -11.77
N TYR A 73 -17.31 -2.47 -10.88
CA TYR A 73 -17.54 -1.73 -9.63
C TYR A 73 -17.80 -0.24 -9.87
N ARG A 74 -16.98 0.40 -10.72
CA ARG A 74 -16.99 1.85 -10.94
C ARG A 74 -18.31 2.35 -11.51
N SER A 75 -19.02 1.57 -12.31
CA SER A 75 -20.35 1.94 -12.80
C SER A 75 -21.39 2.00 -11.69
N VAL A 76 -21.30 1.09 -10.71
CA VAL A 76 -22.23 1.00 -9.58
C VAL A 76 -21.92 2.04 -8.52
N ASP A 77 -20.63 2.29 -8.28
CA ASP A 77 -20.18 3.25 -7.26
C ASP A 77 -20.64 4.70 -7.54
N THR A 78 -20.85 5.07 -8.81
CA THR A 78 -21.40 6.38 -9.17
C THR A 78 -22.89 6.42 -9.47
N ALA A 79 -23.58 5.29 -9.36
CA ALA A 79 -25.03 5.31 -9.47
C ALA A 79 -25.64 5.98 -8.22
N GLU A 80 -26.74 6.71 -8.37
CA GLU A 80 -27.46 7.31 -7.24
C GLU A 80 -27.99 6.23 -6.28
N GLU A 81 -28.43 5.11 -6.84
CA GLU A 81 -28.84 3.94 -6.09
C GLU A 81 -27.85 2.79 -6.34
N LYS A 82 -27.28 2.26 -5.26
CA LYS A 82 -26.32 1.16 -5.33
C LYS A 82 -27.07 -0.16 -5.53
N ASP A 83 -27.03 -0.68 -6.75
CA ASP A 83 -27.54 -2.02 -7.06
C ASP A 83 -26.72 -3.09 -6.33
N ARG A 84 -27.38 -3.78 -5.39
CA ARG A 84 -26.78 -4.84 -4.57
C ARG A 84 -26.26 -6.00 -5.42
N ASP A 85 -26.99 -6.40 -6.46
CA ASP A 85 -26.61 -7.53 -7.31
C ASP A 85 -25.39 -7.17 -8.17
N ALA A 86 -25.33 -5.94 -8.65
CA ALA A 86 -24.17 -5.44 -9.38
C ALA A 86 -22.92 -5.31 -8.48
N LEU A 87 -23.08 -4.89 -7.21
CA LEU A 87 -22.00 -4.90 -6.23
C LEU A 87 -21.50 -6.32 -5.92
N MET A 88 -22.42 -7.27 -5.71
CA MET A 88 -22.11 -8.69 -5.52
C MET A 88 -21.35 -9.27 -6.72
N SER A 89 -21.79 -8.94 -7.95
CA SER A 89 -21.11 -9.36 -9.18
C SER A 89 -19.68 -8.80 -9.27
N ALA A 90 -19.50 -7.52 -8.93
CA ALA A 90 -18.19 -6.90 -8.90
C ALA A 90 -17.29 -7.51 -7.81
N ALA A 91 -17.83 -7.80 -6.62
CA ALA A 91 -17.12 -8.50 -5.54
C ALA A 91 -16.61 -9.87 -6.01
N ALA A 92 -17.46 -10.68 -6.64
CA ALA A 92 -17.09 -12.00 -7.12
C ALA A 92 -15.90 -11.96 -8.11
N LYS A 93 -15.84 -10.95 -8.99
CA LYS A 93 -14.70 -10.75 -9.90
C LYS A 93 -13.42 -10.40 -9.15
N TYR A 94 -13.50 -9.57 -8.11
CA TYR A 94 -12.34 -9.27 -7.28
C TYR A 94 -11.89 -10.47 -6.43
N GLU A 95 -12.82 -11.24 -5.85
CA GLU A 95 -12.52 -12.49 -5.14
C GLU A 95 -11.77 -13.47 -6.05
N GLN A 96 -12.27 -13.67 -7.28
CA GLN A 96 -11.63 -14.52 -8.27
C GLN A 96 -10.21 -14.04 -8.63
N LEU A 97 -9.99 -12.73 -8.73
CA LEU A 97 -8.66 -12.16 -8.93
C LEU A 97 -7.73 -12.45 -7.75
N VAL A 98 -8.22 -12.28 -6.51
CA VAL A 98 -7.46 -12.55 -5.30
C VAL A 98 -7.07 -14.02 -5.19
N GLU A 99 -7.98 -14.93 -5.55
CA GLU A 99 -7.73 -16.37 -5.58
C GLU A 99 -6.66 -16.73 -6.62
N ASN A 100 -6.83 -16.28 -7.88
CA ASN A 100 -5.94 -16.64 -8.98
C ASN A 100 -4.55 -15.99 -8.87
N TYR A 101 -4.49 -14.74 -8.36
CA TYR A 101 -3.30 -13.91 -8.40
C TYR A 101 -2.88 -13.36 -7.03
N SER A 102 -3.05 -14.13 -5.95
CA SER A 102 -2.90 -13.71 -4.54
C SER A 102 -1.60 -12.99 -4.14
N ARG A 103 -0.52 -13.16 -4.92
CA ARG A 103 0.80 -12.53 -4.72
C ARG A 103 1.01 -11.27 -5.56
N SER A 104 0.09 -10.94 -6.46
CA SER A 104 0.19 -9.81 -7.37
C SER A 104 -0.20 -8.50 -6.70
N ASN A 105 0.32 -7.39 -7.20
CA ASN A 105 -0.10 -6.07 -6.73
C ASN A 105 -1.58 -5.76 -7.03
N PRO A 106 -2.14 -6.09 -8.22
CA PRO A 106 -3.57 -5.92 -8.49
C PRO A 106 -4.48 -6.71 -7.55
N ALA A 107 -4.13 -7.96 -7.22
CA ALA A 107 -4.89 -8.72 -6.22
C ALA A 107 -4.85 -8.09 -4.83
N ARG A 108 -3.72 -7.47 -4.47
CA ARG A 108 -3.65 -6.70 -3.23
C ARG A 108 -4.62 -5.51 -3.29
N LEU A 109 -4.61 -4.71 -4.36
CA LEU A 109 -5.56 -3.59 -4.51
C LEU A 109 -7.02 -4.05 -4.54
N ALA A 110 -7.30 -5.24 -5.09
CA ALA A 110 -8.63 -5.83 -5.08
C ALA A 110 -9.19 -6.03 -3.67
N LEU A 111 -8.35 -6.40 -2.69
CA LEU A 111 -8.77 -6.52 -1.29
C LEU A 111 -9.29 -5.21 -0.70
N TYR A 112 -8.65 -4.08 -1.04
CA TYR A 112 -9.15 -2.77 -0.62
C TYR A 112 -10.54 -2.47 -1.22
N ASN A 113 -10.73 -2.76 -2.50
CA ASN A 113 -12.03 -2.55 -3.15
C ASN A 113 -13.10 -3.52 -2.64
N LEU A 114 -12.74 -4.77 -2.34
CA LEU A 114 -13.62 -5.73 -1.67
C LEU A 114 -14.09 -5.18 -0.33
N GLY A 115 -13.19 -4.61 0.47
CA GLY A 115 -13.56 -3.94 1.73
C GLY A 115 -14.61 -2.85 1.53
N ASN A 116 -14.44 -1.98 0.52
CA ASN A 116 -15.41 -0.92 0.20
C ASN A 116 -16.77 -1.48 -0.25
N ILE A 117 -16.74 -2.54 -1.07
CA ILE A 117 -17.94 -3.19 -1.58
C ILE A 117 -18.71 -3.87 -0.44
N TYR A 118 -18.06 -4.72 0.35
CA TYR A 118 -18.70 -5.39 1.47
C TYR A 118 -19.24 -4.41 2.50
N TYR A 119 -18.50 -3.33 2.81
CA TYR A 119 -19.00 -2.26 3.67
C TYR A 119 -20.28 -1.62 3.08
N SER A 120 -20.29 -1.34 1.77
CA SER A 120 -21.50 -0.80 1.09
C SER A 120 -22.67 -1.79 1.07
N LEU A 121 -22.40 -3.10 1.09
CA LEU A 121 -23.39 -4.16 1.16
C LEU A 121 -23.91 -4.42 2.59
N GLY A 122 -23.27 -3.82 3.60
CA GLY A 122 -23.56 -4.09 5.02
C GLY A 122 -22.94 -5.38 5.55
N GLU A 123 -22.06 -6.02 4.77
CA GLU A 123 -21.34 -7.24 5.14
C GLU A 123 -20.05 -6.87 5.90
N TYR A 124 -20.21 -6.33 7.11
CA TYR A 124 -19.11 -5.65 7.82
C TYR A 124 -17.97 -6.60 8.23
N GLU A 125 -18.27 -7.86 8.57
CA GLU A 125 -17.26 -8.87 8.89
C GLU A 125 -16.37 -9.19 7.69
N GLN A 126 -16.95 -9.31 6.49
CA GLN A 126 -16.20 -9.51 5.25
C GLN A 126 -15.38 -8.26 4.90
N ALA A 127 -15.91 -7.07 5.18
CA ALA A 127 -15.17 -5.82 5.01
C ALA A 127 -13.95 -5.77 5.94
N VAL A 128 -14.10 -6.18 7.20
CA VAL A 128 -13.00 -6.30 8.17
C VAL A 128 -11.91 -7.23 7.64
N GLU A 129 -12.27 -8.42 7.17
CA GLU A 129 -11.31 -9.39 6.64
C GLU A 129 -10.53 -8.83 5.43
N ALA A 130 -11.24 -8.21 4.50
CA ALA A 130 -10.67 -7.66 3.28
C ALA A 130 -9.70 -6.50 3.58
N TYR A 131 -10.10 -5.51 4.38
CA TYR A 131 -9.22 -4.41 4.77
C TYR A 131 -8.03 -4.88 5.60
N THR A 132 -8.24 -5.80 6.55
CA THR A 132 -7.16 -6.34 7.38
C THR A 132 -6.11 -7.05 6.52
N THR A 133 -6.56 -7.90 5.59
CA THR A 133 -5.67 -8.62 4.67
C THR A 133 -4.91 -7.65 3.75
N TYR A 134 -5.58 -6.61 3.28
CA TYR A 134 -4.95 -5.54 2.50
C TYR A 134 -3.83 -4.84 3.29
N LEU A 135 -4.11 -4.43 4.52
CA LEU A 135 -3.16 -3.73 5.40
C LEU A 135 -1.96 -4.61 5.76
N GLN A 136 -2.16 -5.92 6.00
CA GLN A 136 -1.08 -6.88 6.28
C GLN A 136 -0.14 -7.08 5.08
N LYS A 137 -0.66 -7.01 3.85
CA LYS A 137 0.12 -7.09 2.60
C LYS A 137 0.70 -5.73 2.18
N GLY A 138 0.39 -4.66 2.91
CA GLY A 138 0.78 -3.28 2.65
C GLY A 138 2.29 -3.03 2.71
N SER A 139 2.82 -2.14 1.87
CA SER A 139 4.16 -1.56 2.10
C SER A 139 4.05 -0.27 2.90
N LYS A 140 5.14 0.18 3.54
CA LYS A 140 5.17 1.46 4.28
C LYS A 140 4.86 2.69 3.41
N ARG A 141 4.98 2.59 2.08
CA ARG A 141 4.73 3.70 1.14
C ARG A 141 3.37 3.61 0.45
N ASP A 142 2.47 2.79 0.98
CA ASP A 142 1.16 2.58 0.39
C ASP A 142 0.21 3.73 0.72
N MET A 143 -0.15 4.52 -0.30
CA MET A 143 -0.99 5.71 -0.15
C MET A 143 -2.45 5.39 0.21
N LEU A 144 -2.91 4.16 -0.02
CA LEU A 144 -4.27 3.74 0.32
C LEU A 144 -4.35 3.13 1.74
N LYS A 145 -3.22 2.92 2.42
CA LYS A 145 -3.17 2.37 3.80
C LYS A 145 -4.01 3.19 4.80
N PRO A 146 -3.96 4.54 4.83
CA PRO A 146 -4.81 5.33 5.73
C PRO A 146 -6.30 5.15 5.41
N LEU A 147 -6.66 5.04 4.13
CA LEU A 147 -8.05 4.87 3.69
C LEU A 147 -8.58 3.47 4.07
N ALA A 148 -7.77 2.43 3.93
CA ALA A 148 -8.15 1.09 4.33
C ALA A 148 -8.32 0.98 5.86
N ALA A 149 -7.42 1.58 6.64
CA ALA A 149 -7.54 1.64 8.10
C ALA A 149 -8.80 2.42 8.53
N TYR A 150 -9.12 3.50 7.82
CA TYR A 150 -10.35 4.27 8.03
C TYR A 150 -11.62 3.45 7.76
N GLY A 151 -11.66 2.73 6.62
CA GLY A 151 -12.75 1.81 6.30
C GLY A 151 -12.89 0.68 7.33
N LEU A 152 -11.77 0.11 7.77
CA LEU A 152 -11.72 -0.89 8.82
C LEU A 152 -12.27 -0.37 10.16
N GLY A 153 -11.94 0.88 10.53
CA GLY A 153 -12.46 1.54 11.73
C GLY A 153 -13.98 1.62 11.73
N TYR A 154 -14.59 2.02 10.61
CA TYR A 154 -16.05 2.03 10.51
C TYR A 154 -16.69 0.65 10.52
N SER A 155 -16.06 -0.34 9.87
CA SER A 155 -16.57 -1.71 9.91
C SER A 155 -16.60 -2.24 11.35
N TYR A 156 -15.51 -2.08 12.11
CA TYR A 156 -15.47 -2.48 13.52
C TYR A 156 -16.47 -1.71 14.38
N GLU A 157 -16.59 -0.41 14.15
CA GLU A 157 -17.53 0.41 14.90
C GLU A 157 -18.99 -0.04 14.68
N THR A 158 -19.35 -0.38 13.44
CA THR A 158 -20.69 -0.85 13.10
C THR A 158 -20.98 -2.22 13.73
N LEU A 159 -19.95 -3.04 13.89
CA LEU A 159 -20.00 -4.30 14.64
C LEU A 159 -20.00 -4.11 16.17
N GLY A 160 -19.84 -2.88 16.66
CA GLY A 160 -19.75 -2.57 18.09
C GLY A 160 -18.39 -2.90 18.73
N GLU A 161 -17.38 -3.24 17.92
CA GLU A 161 -16.02 -3.53 18.37
C GLU A 161 -15.21 -2.24 18.56
N PHE A 162 -15.62 -1.40 19.50
CA PHE A 162 -15.11 -0.03 19.64
C PHE A 162 -13.60 0.05 19.89
N ASP A 163 -13.01 -0.85 20.68
CA ASP A 163 -11.56 -0.85 20.93
C ASP A 163 -10.76 -1.05 19.63
N LYS A 164 -11.19 -1.96 18.76
CA LYS A 164 -10.54 -2.20 17.46
C LYS A 164 -10.82 -1.07 16.47
N ALA A 165 -12.00 -0.45 16.54
CA ALA A 165 -12.29 0.74 15.76
C ALA A 165 -11.34 1.90 16.12
N ILE A 166 -11.06 2.09 17.42
CA ILE A 166 -10.10 3.08 17.90
C ILE A 166 -8.70 2.80 17.33
N GLU A 167 -8.22 1.56 17.43
CA GLU A 167 -6.91 1.17 16.87
C GLU A 167 -6.82 1.48 15.37
N ALA A 168 -7.85 1.15 14.60
CA ALA A 168 -7.89 1.37 13.16
C ALA A 168 -7.94 2.87 12.80
N PHE A 169 -8.74 3.69 13.52
CA PHE A 169 -8.78 5.14 13.29
C PHE A 169 -7.49 5.85 13.71
N LEU A 170 -6.82 5.39 14.77
CA LEU A 170 -5.49 5.87 15.15
C LEU A 170 -4.46 5.56 14.06
N GLN A 171 -4.46 4.32 13.56
CA GLN A 171 -3.59 3.94 12.45
C GLN A 171 -3.85 4.80 11.21
N ALA A 172 -5.12 5.05 10.87
CA ALA A 172 -5.50 5.93 9.77
C ALA A 172 -5.02 7.37 9.96
N ALA A 173 -5.09 7.91 11.18
CA ALA A 173 -4.61 9.24 11.54
C ALA A 173 -3.08 9.38 11.45
N ASP A 174 -2.34 8.34 11.86
CA ASP A 174 -0.88 8.35 11.91
C ASP A 174 -0.22 8.09 10.56
N ASP A 175 -0.82 7.22 9.73
CA ASP A 175 -0.35 6.95 8.37
C ASP A 175 -0.73 8.09 7.38
N ALA A 176 -1.62 9.00 7.77
CA ALA A 176 -2.07 10.10 6.92
C ALA A 176 -0.95 11.11 6.65
N SER A 177 -0.71 11.41 5.37
CA SER A 177 0.21 12.50 4.98
C SER A 177 -0.40 13.89 5.10
N GLY A 178 -1.74 13.99 5.16
CA GLY A 178 -2.48 15.25 5.16
C GLY A 178 -3.15 15.54 6.50
N LEU A 179 -2.99 16.78 7.00
CA LEU A 179 -3.58 17.23 8.26
C LEU A 179 -5.11 17.04 8.27
N HIS A 180 -5.80 17.37 7.18
CA HIS A 180 -7.26 17.28 7.13
C HIS A 180 -7.78 15.84 7.40
N PHE A 181 -7.19 14.82 6.78
CA PHE A 181 -7.61 13.43 7.00
C PHE A 181 -7.31 12.96 8.42
N LYS A 182 -6.20 13.43 9.00
CA LYS A 182 -5.87 13.19 10.41
C LYS A 182 -6.92 13.77 11.36
N ILE A 183 -7.39 15.00 11.10
CA ILE A 183 -8.42 15.66 11.91
C ILE A 183 -9.78 14.95 11.81
N ILE A 184 -10.17 14.46 10.63
CA ILE A 184 -11.40 13.64 10.48
C ILE A 184 -11.33 12.40 11.38
N ASN A 185 -10.18 11.72 11.43
CA ASN A 185 -9.99 10.56 12.28
C ASN A 185 -10.05 10.91 13.77
N TYR A 186 -9.52 12.06 14.20
CA TYR A 186 -9.68 12.55 15.57
C TYR A 186 -11.15 12.82 15.93
N ALA A 187 -11.93 13.39 15.00
CA ALA A 187 -13.38 13.56 15.23
C ALA A 187 -14.10 12.21 15.37
N ASN A 188 -13.73 11.19 14.59
CA ASN A 188 -14.26 9.84 14.72
C ASN A 188 -13.88 9.19 16.07
N LEU A 189 -12.64 9.37 16.53
CA LEU A 189 -12.20 8.88 17.84
C LEU A 189 -12.99 9.53 18.97
N GLY A 190 -13.13 10.86 18.97
CA GLY A 190 -13.94 11.57 19.97
C GLY A 190 -15.38 11.04 20.03
N ARG A 191 -15.99 10.83 18.85
CA ARG A 191 -17.34 10.26 18.72
C ARG A 191 -17.44 8.81 19.23
N ILE A 192 -16.40 7.98 19.05
CA ILE A 192 -16.40 6.61 19.60
C ILE A 192 -16.31 6.63 21.11
N TYR A 193 -15.42 7.46 21.68
CA TYR A 193 -15.33 7.59 23.13
C TYR A 193 -16.63 8.13 23.76
N GLU A 194 -17.36 9.03 23.08
CA GLU A 194 -18.73 9.40 23.49
C GLU A 194 -19.66 8.18 23.55
N LYS A 195 -19.65 7.31 22.52
CA LYS A 195 -20.46 6.07 22.50
C LYS A 195 -20.09 5.11 23.62
N MET A 196 -18.83 5.12 24.05
CA MET A 196 -18.33 4.31 25.18
C MET A 196 -18.59 4.96 26.54
N ASN A 197 -19.17 6.15 26.59
CA ASN A 197 -19.32 6.98 27.80
C ASN A 197 -17.99 7.39 28.47
N ASP A 198 -16.91 7.45 27.71
CA ASP A 198 -15.62 7.98 28.15
C ASP A 198 -15.51 9.47 27.77
N ALA A 199 -16.11 10.31 28.61
CA ALA A 199 -16.15 11.75 28.36
C ALA A 199 -14.76 12.39 28.37
N GLU A 200 -13.83 11.86 29.17
CA GLU A 200 -12.46 12.40 29.27
C GLU A 200 -11.73 12.23 27.94
N GLN A 201 -11.68 11.02 27.40
CA GLN A 201 -11.03 10.76 26.11
C GLN A 201 -11.77 11.44 24.95
N ALA A 202 -13.10 11.46 24.98
CA ALA A 202 -13.89 12.16 23.96
C ALA A 202 -13.50 13.65 23.87
N VAL A 203 -13.43 14.34 25.00
CA VAL A 203 -13.00 15.74 25.07
C VAL A 203 -11.57 15.91 24.54
N GLN A 204 -10.62 15.05 24.93
CA GLN A 204 -9.24 15.14 24.46
C GLN A 204 -9.13 15.08 22.93
N TYR A 205 -9.89 14.19 22.27
CA TYR A 205 -9.85 14.10 20.80
C TYR A 205 -10.61 15.26 20.13
N PHE A 206 -11.71 15.75 20.69
CA PHE A 206 -12.37 16.93 20.15
C PHE A 206 -11.53 18.20 20.33
N GLU A 207 -10.76 18.32 21.42
CA GLU A 207 -9.80 19.43 21.60
C GLU A 207 -8.75 19.42 20.49
N LYS A 208 -8.19 18.25 20.13
CA LYS A 208 -7.28 18.13 18.97
C LYS A 208 -7.92 18.58 17.65
N VAL A 209 -9.22 18.33 17.45
CA VAL A 209 -9.96 18.79 16.26
C VAL A 209 -10.13 20.32 16.28
N TYR A 210 -10.50 20.87 17.44
CA TYR A 210 -10.71 22.30 17.63
C TYR A 210 -9.42 23.11 17.45
N GLU A 211 -8.32 22.65 18.06
CA GLU A 211 -7.01 23.31 18.01
C GLU A 211 -6.39 23.33 16.61
N ALA A 212 -6.71 22.34 15.77
CA ALA A 212 -6.19 22.28 14.42
C ALA A 212 -6.73 23.40 13.53
N ASP A 213 -7.89 23.97 13.87
CA ASP A 213 -8.55 25.11 13.20
C ASP A 213 -8.52 25.05 11.66
N THR A 214 -8.68 23.84 11.11
CA THR A 214 -8.55 23.62 9.66
C THR A 214 -9.85 23.89 8.91
N ASP A 215 -10.99 23.75 9.59
CA ASP A 215 -12.33 23.91 9.03
C ASP A 215 -13.27 24.48 10.12
N PRO A 216 -13.85 25.68 9.92
CA PRO A 216 -14.75 26.31 10.88
C PRO A 216 -15.95 25.44 11.28
N LEU A 217 -16.47 24.60 10.37
CA LEU A 217 -17.61 23.73 10.68
C LEU A 217 -17.20 22.60 11.62
N LEU A 218 -16.06 21.95 11.35
CA LEU A 218 -15.51 20.90 12.21
C LEU A 218 -15.12 21.46 13.58
N ALA A 219 -14.48 22.63 13.62
CA ALA A 219 -14.13 23.31 14.86
C ALA A 219 -15.37 23.68 15.69
N ALA A 220 -16.41 24.24 15.06
CA ALA A 220 -17.67 24.55 15.75
C ALA A 220 -18.38 23.29 16.27
N LEU A 221 -18.35 22.20 15.51
CA LEU A 221 -18.89 20.90 15.95
C LEU A 221 -18.12 20.37 17.16
N ALA A 222 -16.78 20.40 17.11
CA ALA A 222 -15.93 19.95 18.21
C ALA A 222 -16.16 20.79 19.48
N ALA A 223 -16.20 22.12 19.37
CA ALA A 223 -16.48 23.02 20.49
C ALA A 223 -17.84 22.71 21.14
N ARG A 224 -18.88 22.47 20.33
CA ARG A 224 -20.21 22.07 20.82
C ARG A 224 -20.17 20.74 21.56
N ARG A 225 -19.43 19.74 21.05
CA ARG A 225 -19.28 18.43 21.70
C ARG A 225 -18.55 18.56 23.03
N ILE A 226 -17.43 19.28 23.07
CA ILE A 226 -16.67 19.55 24.31
C ILE A 226 -17.57 20.18 25.38
N ALA A 227 -18.38 21.17 25.02
CA ALA A 227 -19.28 21.85 25.95
C ALA A 227 -20.39 20.94 26.52
N ASN A 228 -20.81 19.92 25.77
CA ASN A 228 -21.85 18.98 26.22
C ASN A 228 -21.30 17.85 27.11
N LEU A 229 -19.99 17.61 27.10
CA LEU A 229 -19.34 16.52 27.82
C LEU A 229 -18.67 16.96 29.13
N LYS A 230 -18.60 18.27 29.37
CA LYS A 230 -18.13 18.89 30.62
C LYS A 230 -19.32 19.19 31.53
#